data_AF-A0A1T4Q3K0-F1
#
_entry.id   AF-A0A1T4Q3K0-F1
#
_cell.length_a   1.000
_cell.length_b   1.000
_cell.length_c   1.000
_cell.angle_alpha   90.00
_cell.angle_beta   90.00
_cell.angle_gamma   90.00
#
_symmetry.space_group_name_H-M   'P 1'
#
loop_
_entity.id
_entity.type
_entity.pdbx_description
1 polymer ?
#
loop_
_entity_poly.entity_id
_entity_poly.type
_entity_poly.pdbx_seq_one_letter_code
_entity_poly.pdbx_strand_id
1 'polypeptide(L)'
;MTYALPLAISAASVGPAEVRAMGDVDVMATNTGAVISMIEASLATRSHLKIAFVNAHCFNVAAESSDYRDSLGAFLVLPDGIGMDIASRALFGEAFPENLNGTDLTPAILERIGRPLRVALVGGEPGVVETAARHLAERYPRHAFLPVSHGYFGEGSPTMEVLARLRSACPDLVLVGLSVPRQELFIARHMSGQEGTVVMAIGAFLDFAAGKVPRAPAAVRLWRLEWAFRLAIEPRRLWRRYVVGNPAFLLRVALLRFGRARAMR
;
A
#
# COMPACT_ATOMS: atom_id res chain seq x y z
N MET A 1 11.90 -19.18 9.45
CA MET A 1 11.34 -19.74 8.20
C MET A 1 11.48 -18.66 7.14
N THR A 2 12.45 -18.82 6.24
CA THR A 2 12.77 -17.85 5.18
C THR A 2 11.69 -17.95 4.11
N TYR A 3 10.87 -16.91 3.95
CA TYR A 3 9.93 -16.83 2.83
C TYR A 3 10.75 -16.68 1.55
N ALA A 4 10.77 -17.72 0.73
CA ALA A 4 11.36 -17.66 -0.60
C ALA A 4 10.46 -16.78 -1.49
N LEU A 5 11.03 -15.70 -2.03
CA LEU A 5 10.40 -14.90 -3.09
C LEU A 5 10.05 -15.83 -4.27
N PRO A 6 8.86 -15.70 -4.89
CA PRO A 6 8.55 -16.44 -6.10
C PRO A 6 9.55 -16.09 -7.20
N LEU A 7 10.16 -17.13 -7.78
CA LEU A 7 11.26 -17.08 -8.74
C LEU A 7 10.86 -16.54 -10.12
N ALA A 8 11.86 -15.90 -10.74
CA ALA A 8 12.08 -15.62 -12.16
C ALA A 8 11.23 -14.49 -12.82
N ILE A 9 11.67 -13.24 -12.61
CA ILE A 9 11.40 -12.12 -13.52
C ILE A 9 12.59 -12.02 -14.49
N SER A 10 12.31 -11.95 -15.79
CA SER A 10 13.33 -11.73 -16.84
C SER A 10 14.15 -10.47 -16.57
N ALA A 11 15.47 -10.63 -16.52
CA ALA A 11 16.44 -9.69 -15.95
C ALA A 11 16.72 -8.41 -16.77
N ALA A 12 15.88 -8.04 -17.74
CA ALA A 12 16.24 -7.00 -18.72
C ALA A 12 15.71 -5.58 -18.42
N SER A 13 14.89 -5.36 -17.38
CA SER A 13 14.35 -4.01 -17.09
C SER A 13 14.13 -3.69 -15.61
N VAL A 14 14.54 -4.57 -14.70
CA VAL A 14 14.29 -4.45 -13.27
C VAL A 14 15.63 -4.16 -12.59
N GLY A 15 15.84 -2.92 -12.15
CA GLY A 15 16.94 -2.61 -11.21
C GLY A 15 16.88 -3.54 -9.99
N PRO A 16 17.99 -3.73 -9.25
CA PRO A 16 18.06 -4.77 -8.22
C PRO A 16 16.94 -4.58 -7.19
N ALA A 17 16.02 -5.54 -7.12
CA ALA A 17 15.02 -5.61 -6.07
C ALA A 17 15.73 -6.09 -4.80
N GLU A 18 15.81 -5.24 -3.80
CA GLU A 18 16.47 -5.54 -2.52
C GLU A 18 15.47 -5.34 -1.38
N VAL A 19 15.48 -6.23 -0.39
CA VAL A 19 14.69 -6.04 0.84
C VAL A 19 15.54 -5.29 1.85
N ARG A 20 15.08 -4.09 2.25
CA ARG A 20 15.70 -3.28 3.29
C ARG A 20 15.00 -3.51 4.63
N ALA A 21 15.70 -4.14 5.57
CA ALA A 21 15.22 -4.34 6.94
C ALA A 21 15.25 -3.02 7.73
N MET A 22 14.11 -2.34 7.84
CA MET A 22 13.93 -1.07 8.55
C MET A 22 13.45 -1.30 9.98
N GLY A 23 14.37 -1.70 10.86
CA GLY A 23 13.98 -2.20 12.18
C GLY A 23 13.30 -3.55 12.01
N ASP A 24 12.07 -3.69 12.52
CA ASP A 24 11.29 -4.93 12.40
C ASP A 24 10.35 -4.95 11.18
N VAL A 25 10.52 -4.02 10.23
CA VAL A 25 9.71 -3.94 9.02
C VAL A 25 10.61 -4.07 7.81
N ASP A 26 10.40 -5.12 7.03
CA ASP A 26 11.07 -5.33 5.75
C ASP A 26 10.37 -4.54 4.65
N VAL A 27 11.12 -3.74 3.91
CA VAL A 27 10.59 -2.87 2.85
C VAL A 27 11.33 -3.13 1.54
N MET A 28 10.59 -3.40 0.47
CA MET A 28 11.17 -3.66 -0.85
C MET A 28 11.66 -2.35 -1.49
N ALA A 29 12.97 -2.27 -1.73
CA ALA A 29 13.58 -1.26 -2.57
C ALA A 29 13.47 -1.68 -4.04
N THR A 30 12.49 -1.10 -4.73
CA THR A 30 12.20 -1.42 -6.12
C THR A 30 11.56 -0.23 -6.84
N ASN A 31 11.09 -0.44 -8.07
CA ASN A 31 10.45 0.57 -8.90
C ASN A 31 9.09 0.08 -9.45
N THR A 32 8.31 1.00 -10.02
CA THR A 32 6.97 0.74 -10.52
C THR A 32 6.94 -0.34 -11.60
N GLY A 33 7.93 -0.38 -12.50
CA GLY A 33 8.00 -1.40 -13.56
C GLY A 33 8.19 -2.81 -13.02
N ALA A 34 9.03 -2.95 -12.00
CA ALA A 34 9.25 -4.21 -11.30
C ALA A 34 7.98 -4.70 -10.57
N VAL A 35 7.28 -3.80 -9.87
CA VAL A 35 6.03 -4.16 -9.19
C VAL A 35 4.95 -4.60 -10.18
N ILE A 36 4.81 -3.89 -11.31
CA ILE A 36 3.87 -4.31 -12.37
C ILE A 36 4.25 -5.70 -12.90
N SER A 37 5.54 -5.97 -13.11
CA SER A 37 6.02 -7.29 -13.56
C SER A 37 5.69 -8.40 -12.56
N MET A 38 5.84 -8.13 -11.25
CA MET A 38 5.43 -9.05 -10.18
C MET A 38 3.92 -9.31 -10.21
N ILE A 39 3.11 -8.26 -10.39
CA ILE A 39 1.65 -8.37 -10.52
C ILE A 39 1.29 -9.23 -11.74
N GLU A 40 1.90 -8.99 -12.89
CA GLU A 40 1.65 -9.79 -14.10
C GLU A 40 2.01 -11.26 -13.91
N ALA A 41 3.15 -11.54 -13.28
CA ALA A 41 3.57 -12.90 -12.95
C ALA A 41 2.56 -13.57 -11.99
N SER A 42 2.08 -12.86 -10.97
CA SER A 42 1.06 -13.35 -10.06
C SER A 42 -0.28 -13.63 -10.74
N LEU A 43 -0.72 -12.73 -11.64
CA LEU A 43 -1.93 -12.91 -12.43
C LEU A 43 -1.84 -14.09 -13.40
N ALA A 44 -0.67 -14.31 -14.01
CA ALA A 44 -0.43 -15.42 -14.93
C ALA A 44 -0.41 -16.77 -14.20
N THR A 45 0.22 -16.82 -13.03
CA THR A 45 0.37 -18.05 -12.22
C THR A 45 -0.77 -18.29 -11.23
N ARG A 46 -1.71 -17.34 -11.11
CA ARG A 46 -2.74 -17.30 -10.05
C ARG A 46 -2.14 -17.41 -8.65
N SER A 47 -0.91 -16.93 -8.47
CA SER A 47 -0.26 -16.87 -7.16
C SER A 47 -0.78 -15.66 -6.39
N HIS A 48 -1.14 -15.88 -5.13
CA HIS A 48 -1.72 -14.84 -4.31
C HIS A 48 -0.64 -13.84 -3.88
N LEU A 49 -0.84 -12.56 -4.21
CA LEU A 49 0.08 -11.48 -3.89
C LEU A 49 -0.64 -10.40 -3.08
N LYS A 50 -0.12 -10.10 -1.90
CA LYS A 50 -0.60 -9.02 -1.04
C LYS A 50 0.43 -7.88 -1.08
N ILE A 51 -0.02 -6.65 -1.27
CA ILE A 51 0.83 -5.46 -1.33
C ILE A 51 0.35 -4.46 -0.28
N ALA A 52 1.29 -3.99 0.55
CA ALA A 52 1.05 -2.95 1.54
C ALA A 52 2.03 -1.80 1.36
N PHE A 53 1.66 -0.62 1.85
CA PHE A 53 2.50 0.57 1.79
C PHE A 53 2.83 1.04 3.19
N VAL A 54 4.12 1.26 3.45
CA VAL A 54 4.58 1.78 4.73
C VAL A 54 5.09 3.20 4.58
N ASN A 55 4.57 4.09 5.43
CA ASN A 55 5.05 5.45 5.61
C ASN A 55 5.42 5.66 7.10
N ALA A 56 5.84 6.86 7.46
CA ALA A 56 6.24 7.21 8.83
C ALA A 56 5.19 6.85 9.90
N HIS A 57 3.88 6.92 9.56
CA HIS A 57 2.83 6.54 10.50
C HIS A 57 2.74 5.02 10.66
N CYS A 58 2.79 4.26 9.57
CA CYS A 58 2.82 2.79 9.61
C CYS A 58 4.01 2.31 10.45
N PHE A 59 5.16 2.96 10.30
CA PHE A 59 6.36 2.64 11.10
C PHE A 59 6.15 2.82 12.61
N ASN A 60 5.49 3.91 13.01
CA ASN A 60 5.15 4.11 14.42
C ASN A 60 4.13 3.08 14.92
N VAL A 61 3.11 2.76 14.11
CA VAL A 61 2.11 1.74 14.47
C VAL A 61 2.76 0.37 14.62
N ALA A 62 3.69 -0.01 13.73
CA ALA A 62 4.44 -1.28 13.82
C ALA A 62 5.31 -1.36 15.07
N ALA A 63 5.86 -0.24 15.54
CA ALA A 63 6.61 -0.19 16.79
C ALA A 63 5.71 -0.36 18.04
N GLU A 64 4.42 -0.08 17.93
CA GLU A 64 3.46 -0.08 19.05
C GLU A 64 2.51 -1.29 19.02
N SER A 65 2.42 -2.01 17.90
CA SER A 65 1.51 -3.15 17.70
C SER A 65 2.24 -4.31 17.04
N SER A 66 2.46 -5.39 17.81
CA SER A 66 2.97 -6.66 17.29
C SER A 66 2.05 -7.24 16.22
N ASP A 67 0.73 -7.23 16.44
CA ASP A 67 -0.26 -7.72 15.47
C ASP A 67 -0.10 -7.06 14.10
N TYR A 68 0.04 -5.73 14.08
CA TYR A 68 0.24 -5.01 12.81
C TYR A 68 1.58 -5.37 12.19
N ARG A 69 2.67 -5.32 12.96
CA ARG A 69 4.01 -5.67 12.49
C ARG A 69 4.06 -7.08 11.90
N ASP A 70 3.54 -8.07 12.62
CA ASP A 70 3.56 -9.47 12.21
C ASP A 70 2.69 -9.67 10.95
N SER A 71 1.58 -8.93 10.84
CA SER A 71 0.74 -8.96 9.64
C SER A 71 1.49 -8.52 8.38
N LEU A 72 2.41 -7.56 8.48
CA LEU A 72 3.19 -7.05 7.34
C LEU A 72 4.06 -8.14 6.70
N GLY A 73 4.44 -9.19 7.44
CA GLY A 73 5.18 -10.34 6.91
C GLY A 73 4.41 -11.12 5.83
N ALA A 74 3.10 -10.92 5.70
CA ALA A 74 2.29 -11.51 4.63
C ALA A 74 2.28 -10.68 3.33
N PHE A 75 2.98 -9.54 3.27
CA PHE A 75 2.89 -8.58 2.17
C PHE A 75 4.24 -8.34 1.49
N LEU A 76 4.17 -8.03 0.19
CA LEU A 76 5.16 -7.18 -0.46
C LEU A 76 4.97 -5.75 0.05
N VAL A 77 5.85 -5.31 0.93
CA VAL A 77 5.78 -3.99 1.56
C VAL A 77 6.57 -2.97 0.74
N LEU A 78 5.90 -1.91 0.31
CA LEU A 78 6.45 -0.85 -0.55
C LEU A 78 6.61 0.48 0.21
N PRO A 79 7.63 1.29 -0.11
CA PRO A 79 7.84 2.57 0.53
C PRO A 79 6.83 3.63 0.07
N ASP A 80 6.28 4.38 1.02
CA ASP A 80 5.38 5.50 0.78
C ASP A 80 5.88 6.78 1.48
N GLY A 81 6.23 7.78 0.68
CA GLY A 81 6.49 9.15 1.10
C GLY A 81 7.92 9.44 1.52
N ILE A 82 8.19 10.74 1.74
CA ILE A 82 9.53 11.27 2.04
C ILE A 82 10.14 10.74 3.35
N GLY A 83 9.30 10.41 4.33
CA GLY A 83 9.77 9.83 5.59
C GLY A 83 10.56 8.53 5.36
N MET A 84 10.08 7.67 4.45
CA MET A 84 10.75 6.42 4.13
C MET A 84 12.08 6.63 3.43
N ASP A 85 12.20 7.64 2.55
CA ASP A 85 13.48 7.97 1.94
C ASP A 85 14.49 8.53 2.93
N ILE A 86 14.04 9.35 3.89
CA ILE A 86 14.90 9.85 4.97
C ILE A 86 15.41 8.66 5.79
N ALA A 87 14.52 7.74 6.17
CA ALA A 87 14.90 6.52 6.90
C ALA A 87 15.88 5.67 6.10
N SER A 88 15.62 5.48 4.81
CA SER A 88 16.49 4.73 3.93
C SER A 88 17.89 5.34 3.85
N ARG A 89 17.99 6.65 3.61
CA ARG A 89 19.29 7.36 3.58
C ARG A 89 20.02 7.24 4.91
N ALA A 90 19.30 7.38 6.01
CA ALA A 90 19.87 7.29 7.35
C ALA A 90 20.35 5.87 7.71
N LEU A 91 19.75 4.80 7.17
CA LEU A 91 20.09 3.42 7.55
C LEU A 91 20.99 2.71 6.53
N PHE A 92 20.87 3.05 5.25
CA PHE A 92 21.51 2.35 4.12
C PHE A 92 22.37 3.27 3.25
N GLY A 93 22.40 4.58 3.52
CA GLY A 93 23.21 5.55 2.77
C GLY A 93 22.55 6.10 1.51
N GLU A 94 21.41 5.56 1.09
CA GLU A 94 20.69 5.96 -0.12
C GLU A 94 19.16 5.94 0.04
N ALA A 95 18.46 6.68 -0.81
CA ALA A 95 17.00 6.71 -0.84
C ALA A 95 16.43 5.41 -1.45
N PHE A 96 15.11 5.22 -1.41
CA PHE A 96 14.49 4.19 -2.23
C PHE A 96 14.59 4.57 -3.72
N PRO A 97 14.63 3.58 -4.63
CA PRO A 97 14.68 3.85 -6.07
C PRO A 97 13.50 4.68 -6.57
N GLU A 98 12.33 4.45 -5.98
CA GLU A 98 11.11 5.18 -6.32
C GLU A 98 10.19 5.33 -5.10
N ASN A 99 9.43 6.42 -5.04
CA ASN A 99 8.36 6.60 -4.07
C ASN A 99 7.10 5.86 -4.56
N LEU A 100 6.99 4.59 -4.20
CA LEU A 100 5.91 3.68 -4.61
C LEU A 100 4.61 3.91 -3.83
N ASN A 101 4.25 5.16 -3.58
CA ASN A 101 3.02 5.49 -2.87
C ASN A 101 1.78 4.92 -3.61
N GLY A 102 0.80 4.44 -2.85
CA GLY A 102 -0.39 3.80 -3.41
C GLY A 102 -1.24 4.71 -4.31
N THR A 103 -1.16 6.04 -4.15
CA THR A 103 -1.95 6.98 -4.97
C THR A 103 -1.36 7.22 -6.35
N ASP A 104 -0.09 6.91 -6.57
CA ASP A 104 0.58 6.91 -7.87
C ASP A 104 0.71 5.52 -8.48
N LEU A 105 1.05 4.53 -7.65
CA LEU A 105 1.25 3.17 -8.13
C LEU A 105 -0.05 2.56 -8.66
N THR A 106 -1.19 2.81 -8.00
CA THR A 106 -2.48 2.22 -8.43
C THR A 106 -2.88 2.70 -9.83
N PRO A 107 -2.89 4.02 -10.16
CA PRO A 107 -3.03 4.49 -11.53
C PRO A 107 -2.02 3.87 -12.51
N ALA A 108 -0.74 3.82 -12.15
CA ALA A 108 0.29 3.28 -13.03
C ALA A 108 0.06 1.80 -13.37
N ILE A 109 -0.41 1.00 -12.41
CA ILE A 109 -0.81 -0.40 -12.64
C ILE A 109 -1.96 -0.47 -13.64
N LEU A 110 -3.04 0.28 -13.41
CA LEU A 110 -4.21 0.29 -14.29
C LEU A 110 -3.86 0.77 -15.72
N GLU A 111 -2.95 1.72 -15.85
CA GLU A 111 -2.52 2.23 -17.17
C GLU A 111 -1.66 1.22 -17.93
N ARG A 112 -0.75 0.52 -17.24
CA ARG A 112 0.36 -0.20 -17.88
C ARG A 112 0.21 -1.71 -17.91
N ILE A 113 -0.68 -2.29 -17.11
CA ILE A 113 -0.88 -3.75 -17.09
C ILE A 113 -1.27 -4.27 -18.48
N GLY A 114 -0.66 -5.37 -18.93
CA GLY A 114 -0.82 -5.88 -20.30
C GLY A 114 -2.21 -6.44 -20.63
N ARG A 115 -3.11 -6.59 -19.65
CA ARG A 115 -4.41 -7.27 -19.82
C ARG A 115 -5.57 -6.53 -19.13
N PRO A 116 -6.81 -6.71 -19.60
CA PRO A 116 -8.01 -6.36 -18.84
C PRO A 116 -7.98 -6.99 -17.45
N LEU A 117 -8.56 -6.27 -16.47
CA LEU A 117 -8.63 -6.70 -15.08
C LEU A 117 -10.07 -6.59 -14.58
N ARG A 118 -10.47 -7.52 -13.73
CA ARG A 118 -11.61 -7.40 -12.82
C ARG A 118 -11.09 -6.82 -11.50
N VAL A 119 -11.41 -5.55 -11.23
CA VAL A 119 -10.90 -4.79 -10.10
C VAL A 119 -12.00 -4.62 -9.05
N ALA A 120 -11.90 -5.33 -7.93
CA ALA A 120 -12.84 -5.20 -6.81
C ALA A 120 -12.43 -4.05 -5.88
N LEU A 121 -13.41 -3.25 -5.42
CA LEU A 121 -13.20 -2.10 -4.55
C LEU A 121 -13.85 -2.33 -3.18
N VAL A 122 -13.08 -2.22 -2.10
CA VAL A 122 -13.55 -2.31 -0.71
C VAL A 122 -12.98 -1.14 0.07
N GLY A 123 -13.82 -0.29 0.67
CA GLY A 123 -13.35 0.77 1.55
C GLY A 123 -14.12 2.08 1.48
N GLY A 124 -13.60 3.12 2.11
CA GLY A 124 -14.25 4.43 2.18
C GLY A 124 -15.58 4.44 2.93
N GLU A 125 -16.24 5.60 2.94
CA GLU A 125 -17.60 5.75 3.45
C GLU A 125 -18.65 5.17 2.47
N PRO A 126 -19.89 4.92 2.93
CA PRO A 126 -20.98 4.55 2.03
C PRO A 126 -21.08 5.49 0.83
N GLY A 127 -21.16 4.94 -0.39
CA GLY A 127 -21.20 5.69 -1.64
C GLY A 127 -19.83 5.98 -2.29
N VAL A 128 -18.73 5.87 -1.54
CA VAL A 128 -17.38 6.14 -2.07
C VAL A 128 -16.97 5.09 -3.10
N VAL A 129 -17.19 3.80 -2.82
CA VAL A 129 -16.77 2.73 -3.73
C VAL A 129 -17.55 2.73 -5.04
N GLU A 130 -18.83 3.07 -5.01
CA GLU A 130 -19.68 3.19 -6.20
C GLU A 130 -19.22 4.37 -7.08
N THR A 131 -18.96 5.52 -6.45
CA THR A 131 -18.48 6.72 -7.15
C THR A 131 -17.08 6.49 -7.73
N ALA A 132 -16.18 5.89 -6.95
CA ALA A 132 -14.83 5.54 -7.40
C ALA A 132 -14.89 4.53 -8.57
N ALA A 133 -15.73 3.50 -8.50
CA ALA A 133 -15.89 2.53 -9.59
C ALA A 133 -16.30 3.21 -10.90
N ARG A 134 -17.26 4.14 -10.85
CA ARG A 134 -17.71 4.90 -12.02
C ARG A 134 -16.59 5.75 -12.62
N HIS A 135 -15.92 6.59 -11.82
CA HIS A 135 -14.82 7.43 -12.31
C HIS A 135 -13.64 6.62 -12.84
N LEU A 136 -13.31 5.50 -12.19
CA LEU A 136 -12.24 4.61 -12.65
C LEU A 136 -12.63 3.90 -13.95
N ALA A 137 -13.89 3.49 -14.13
CA ALA A 137 -14.37 2.91 -15.38
C ALA A 137 -14.36 3.92 -16.54
N GLU A 138 -14.71 5.18 -16.28
CA GLU A 138 -14.60 6.28 -17.25
C GLU A 138 -13.13 6.51 -17.66
N ARG A 139 -12.20 6.48 -16.69
CA ARG A 139 -10.78 6.75 -16.93
C ARG A 139 -10.01 5.56 -17.53
N TYR A 140 -10.37 4.34 -17.16
CA TYR A 140 -9.69 3.11 -17.57
C TYR A 140 -10.68 2.08 -18.13
N PRO A 141 -11.29 2.35 -19.30
CA PRO A 141 -12.42 1.57 -19.83
C PRO A 141 -12.08 0.11 -20.18
N ARG A 142 -10.80 -0.25 -20.22
CA ARG A 142 -10.36 -1.63 -20.44
C ARG A 142 -10.54 -2.56 -19.23
N HIS A 143 -10.82 -2.01 -18.04
CA HIS A 143 -11.01 -2.79 -16.82
C HIS A 143 -12.47 -2.77 -16.37
N ALA A 144 -12.88 -3.84 -15.69
CA ALA A 144 -14.16 -3.90 -15.00
C ALA A 144 -13.95 -3.51 -13.54
N PHE A 145 -14.63 -2.47 -13.06
CA PHE A 145 -14.58 -2.04 -11.66
C PHE A 145 -15.83 -2.52 -10.92
N LEU A 146 -15.61 -3.29 -9.85
CA LEU A 146 -16.64 -3.98 -9.09
C LEU A 146 -16.72 -3.36 -7.69
N PRO A 147 -17.69 -2.48 -7.39
CA PRO A 147 -17.88 -1.98 -6.04
C PRO A 147 -18.38 -3.13 -5.14
N VAL A 148 -17.61 -3.47 -4.11
CA VAL A 148 -17.92 -4.60 -3.23
C VAL A 148 -18.42 -4.12 -1.88
N SER A 149 -17.75 -3.21 -1.19
CA SER A 149 -18.25 -2.76 0.12
C SER A 149 -17.65 -1.44 0.54
N HIS A 150 -18.42 -0.64 1.28
CA HIS A 150 -17.83 0.44 2.09
C HIS A 150 -16.92 -0.15 3.19
N GLY A 151 -16.09 0.68 3.82
CA GLY A 151 -15.07 0.26 4.81
C GLY A 151 -15.55 0.21 6.28
N TYR A 152 -16.84 0.41 6.52
CA TYR A 152 -17.43 0.48 7.86
C TYR A 152 -18.24 -0.79 8.18
N PHE A 153 -17.69 -1.95 7.82
CA PHE A 153 -18.19 -3.25 8.29
C PHE A 153 -17.46 -3.66 9.58
N GLY A 154 -18.21 -4.33 10.47
CA GLY A 154 -17.70 -4.89 11.72
C GLY A 154 -17.14 -6.31 11.54
N GLU A 155 -16.66 -6.89 12.63
CA GLU A 155 -16.22 -8.30 12.66
C GLU A 155 -17.41 -9.27 12.57
N GLY A 156 -17.13 -10.55 12.28
CA GLY A 156 -18.15 -11.60 12.18
C GLY A 156 -18.88 -11.60 10.84
N SER A 157 -20.22 -11.68 10.87
CA SER A 157 -21.06 -11.80 9.65
C SER A 157 -20.77 -10.75 8.58
N PRO A 158 -20.64 -9.44 8.90
CA PRO A 158 -20.38 -8.42 7.89
C PRO A 158 -19.07 -8.66 7.13
N THR A 159 -17.99 -9.04 7.82
CA THR A 159 -16.73 -9.44 7.18
C THR A 159 -16.93 -10.63 6.25
N MET A 160 -17.67 -11.66 6.69
CA MET A 160 -17.91 -12.87 5.87
C MET A 160 -18.72 -12.57 4.61
N GLU A 161 -19.67 -11.64 4.68
CA GLU A 161 -20.44 -11.17 3.53
C GLU A 161 -19.55 -10.46 2.50
N VAL A 162 -18.62 -9.61 2.95
CA VAL A 162 -17.63 -8.96 2.07
C VAL A 162 -16.77 -10.01 1.37
N LEU A 163 -16.25 -10.99 2.11
CA LEU A 163 -15.43 -12.07 1.54
C LEU A 163 -16.22 -12.93 0.55
N ALA A 164 -17.50 -13.24 0.85
CA ALA A 164 -18.36 -13.99 -0.05
C ALA A 164 -18.61 -13.25 -1.37
N ARG A 165 -18.82 -11.92 -1.31
CA ARG A 165 -18.96 -11.07 -2.49
C ARG A 165 -17.66 -10.97 -3.30
N LEU A 166 -16.51 -10.94 -2.64
CA LEU A 166 -15.21 -10.99 -3.33
C LEU A 166 -15.02 -12.32 -4.06
N ARG A 167 -15.31 -13.45 -3.40
CA ARG A 167 -15.22 -14.77 -4.01
C ARG A 167 -16.17 -14.92 -5.21
N SER A 168 -17.41 -14.43 -5.12
CA SER A 168 -18.35 -14.50 -6.26
C SER A 168 -17.96 -13.57 -7.41
N ALA A 169 -17.30 -12.44 -7.11
CA ALA A 169 -16.81 -11.50 -8.12
C ALA A 169 -15.59 -12.02 -8.90
N CYS A 170 -14.85 -13.01 -8.36
CA CYS A 170 -13.61 -13.54 -8.93
C CYS A 170 -12.65 -12.44 -9.46
N PRO A 171 -12.22 -11.47 -8.62
CA PRO A 171 -11.40 -10.36 -9.07
C PRO A 171 -9.95 -10.79 -9.35
N ASP A 172 -9.35 -10.15 -10.35
CA ASP A 172 -7.91 -10.22 -10.59
C ASP A 172 -7.16 -9.38 -9.55
N LEU A 173 -7.69 -8.19 -9.26
CA LEU A 173 -7.12 -7.20 -8.35
C LEU A 173 -8.17 -6.73 -7.33
N VAL A 174 -7.82 -6.69 -6.05
CA VAL A 174 -8.66 -6.12 -4.99
C VAL A 174 -7.97 -4.90 -4.40
N LEU A 175 -8.66 -3.77 -4.44
CA LEU A 175 -8.22 -2.51 -3.85
C LEU A 175 -8.95 -2.30 -2.52
N VAL A 176 -8.21 -2.42 -1.42
CA VAL A 176 -8.73 -2.29 -0.05
C VAL A 176 -8.30 -0.95 0.53
N GLY A 177 -9.24 -0.03 0.69
CA GLY A 177 -9.05 1.31 1.25
C GLY A 177 -9.66 1.47 2.64
N LEU A 178 -9.06 0.84 3.65
CA LEU A 178 -9.40 1.06 5.07
C LEU A 178 -8.29 1.88 5.75
N SER A 179 -8.49 2.28 7.00
CA SER A 179 -7.43 2.93 7.79
C SER A 179 -6.38 1.91 8.23
N VAL A 180 -5.11 2.32 8.33
CA VAL A 180 -4.09 1.56 9.07
C VAL A 180 -4.48 1.47 10.54
N PRO A 181 -4.37 0.31 11.22
CA PRO A 181 -3.87 -0.99 10.73
C PRO A 181 -4.98 -1.93 10.18
N ARG A 182 -6.24 -1.47 10.13
CA ARG A 182 -7.40 -2.32 9.82
C ARG A 182 -7.30 -2.99 8.45
N GLN A 183 -6.80 -2.30 7.42
CA GLN A 183 -6.68 -2.89 6.08
C GLN A 183 -5.66 -4.05 6.06
N GLU A 184 -4.48 -3.87 6.66
CA GLU A 184 -3.45 -4.90 6.69
C GLU A 184 -3.90 -6.09 7.52
N LEU A 185 -4.51 -5.84 8.69
CA LEU A 185 -5.06 -6.90 9.54
C LEU A 185 -6.19 -7.66 8.84
N PHE A 186 -7.12 -6.96 8.19
CA PHE A 186 -8.21 -7.58 7.44
C PHE A 186 -7.68 -8.48 6.31
N ILE A 187 -6.76 -7.97 5.50
CA ILE A 187 -6.17 -8.72 4.37
C ILE A 187 -5.34 -9.90 4.88
N ALA A 188 -4.53 -9.71 5.92
CA ALA A 188 -3.68 -10.77 6.48
C ALA A 188 -4.54 -11.91 7.06
N ARG A 189 -5.57 -11.57 7.84
CA ARG A 189 -6.40 -12.54 8.57
C ARG A 189 -7.42 -13.26 7.70
N HIS A 190 -7.96 -12.61 6.68
CA HIS A 190 -9.15 -13.11 5.99
C HIS A 190 -8.98 -13.37 4.50
N MET A 191 -8.01 -12.73 3.85
CA MET A 191 -7.88 -12.83 2.40
C MET A 191 -6.83 -13.86 2.02
N SER A 192 -7.19 -14.65 1.01
CA SER A 192 -6.38 -15.66 0.36
C SER A 192 -6.50 -15.50 -1.16
N GLY A 193 -5.94 -16.44 -1.93
CA GLY A 193 -6.11 -16.47 -3.38
C GLY A 193 -7.57 -16.61 -3.87
N GLN A 194 -8.52 -16.94 -2.98
CA GLN A 194 -9.94 -17.12 -3.34
C GLN A 194 -10.67 -15.79 -3.49
N GLU A 195 -10.33 -14.79 -2.68
CA GLU A 195 -10.97 -13.47 -2.69
C GLU A 195 -10.38 -12.54 -3.75
N GLY A 196 -9.21 -12.87 -4.28
CA GLY A 196 -8.54 -12.14 -5.35
C GLY A 196 -7.10 -12.60 -5.55
N THR A 197 -6.61 -12.49 -6.78
CA THR A 197 -5.22 -12.90 -7.09
C THR A 197 -4.23 -11.91 -6.49
N VAL A 198 -4.43 -10.62 -6.73
CA VAL A 198 -3.62 -9.54 -6.17
C VAL A 198 -4.47 -8.68 -5.24
N VAL A 199 -3.98 -8.34 -4.06
CA VAL A 199 -4.69 -7.53 -3.05
C VAL A 199 -3.79 -6.39 -2.61
N MET A 200 -4.29 -5.15 -2.68
CA MET A 200 -3.54 -3.95 -2.34
C MET A 200 -4.21 -3.16 -1.22
N ALA A 201 -3.45 -2.85 -0.17
CA ALA A 201 -3.87 -2.02 0.96
C ALA A 201 -3.66 -0.53 0.65
N ILE A 202 -4.57 0.09 -0.10
CA ILE A 202 -4.39 1.39 -0.76
C ILE A 202 -4.75 2.63 0.08
N GLY A 203 -5.23 2.44 1.31
CA GLY A 203 -5.63 3.55 2.19
C GLY A 203 -6.65 4.50 1.54
N ALA A 204 -6.33 5.79 1.51
CA ALA A 204 -7.25 6.85 1.06
C ALA A 204 -7.41 6.96 -0.48
N PHE A 205 -6.82 6.06 -1.28
CA PHE A 205 -6.92 6.14 -2.74
C PHE A 205 -8.37 6.18 -3.26
N LEU A 206 -9.28 5.40 -2.66
CA LEU A 206 -10.69 5.41 -3.08
C LEU A 206 -11.38 6.77 -2.83
N ASP A 207 -11.04 7.47 -1.74
CA ASP A 207 -11.56 8.81 -1.48
C ASP A 207 -11.09 9.81 -2.55
N PHE A 208 -9.83 9.70 -3.00
CA PHE A 208 -9.31 10.51 -4.11
C PHE A 208 -9.97 10.14 -5.45
N ALA A 209 -10.13 8.85 -5.74
CA ALA A 209 -10.76 8.38 -6.98
C ALA A 209 -12.24 8.78 -7.06
N ALA A 210 -12.95 8.80 -5.93
CA ALA A 210 -14.32 9.30 -5.84
C ALA A 210 -14.42 10.83 -5.93
N GLY A 211 -13.30 11.56 -5.86
CA GLY A 211 -13.30 13.03 -5.83
C GLY A 211 -13.75 13.64 -4.50
N LYS A 212 -13.83 12.83 -3.43
CA LYS A 212 -14.25 13.26 -2.09
C LYS A 212 -13.21 14.15 -1.43
N VAL A 213 -11.93 13.83 -1.62
CA VAL A 213 -10.80 14.63 -1.14
C VAL A 213 -9.98 15.06 -2.34
N PRO A 214 -9.61 16.34 -2.47
CA PRO A 214 -8.76 16.77 -3.57
C PRO A 214 -7.35 16.20 -3.39
N ARG A 215 -6.75 15.77 -4.50
CA ARG A 215 -5.34 15.39 -4.52
C ARG A 215 -4.46 16.64 -4.50
N ALA A 216 -3.27 16.55 -3.89
CA ALA A 216 -2.30 17.63 -3.95
C ALA A 216 -1.95 17.98 -5.42
N PRO A 217 -1.86 19.28 -5.77
CA PRO A 217 -1.43 19.72 -7.09
C PRO A 217 -0.07 19.12 -7.48
N ALA A 218 0.17 18.92 -8.77
CA ALA A 218 1.39 18.29 -9.29
C ALA A 218 2.68 18.97 -8.77
N ALA A 219 2.70 20.30 -8.71
CA ALA A 219 3.81 21.05 -8.13
C ALA A 219 4.07 20.65 -6.67
N VAL A 220 3.05 20.66 -5.82
CA VAL A 220 3.17 20.29 -4.39
C VAL A 220 3.69 18.87 -4.23
N ARG A 221 3.25 17.95 -5.09
CA ARG A 221 3.73 16.56 -5.11
C ARG A 221 5.19 16.46 -5.55
N LEU A 222 5.61 17.24 -6.55
CA LEU A 222 7.00 17.34 -7.00
C LEU A 222 7.92 17.86 -5.89
N TRP A 223 7.46 18.82 -5.09
CA TRP A 223 8.14 19.30 -3.90
C TRP A 223 8.08 18.33 -2.70
N ARG A 224 7.40 17.19 -2.83
CA ARG A 224 7.19 16.19 -1.77
C ARG A 224 6.45 16.73 -0.54
N LEU A 225 5.61 17.74 -0.74
CA LEU A 225 4.83 18.44 0.30
C LEU A 225 3.37 17.96 0.39
N GLU A 226 3.05 16.82 -0.21
CA GLU A 226 1.68 16.26 -0.17
C GLU A 226 1.19 16.05 1.26
N TRP A 227 2.07 15.64 2.19
CA TRP A 227 1.71 15.49 3.60
C TRP A 227 1.26 16.82 4.23
N ALA A 228 1.89 17.95 3.88
CA ALA A 228 1.56 19.27 4.40
C ALA A 228 0.23 19.77 3.80
N PHE A 229 0.03 19.55 2.50
CA PHE A 229 -1.25 19.84 1.84
C PHE A 229 -2.40 19.04 2.47
N ARG A 230 -2.19 17.75 2.74
CA ARG A 230 -3.19 16.91 3.42
C ARG A 230 -3.47 17.40 4.83
N LEU A 231 -2.44 17.81 5.58
CA LEU A 231 -2.63 18.39 6.91
C LEU A 231 -3.47 19.68 6.86
N ALA A 232 -3.25 20.52 5.85
CA ALA A 232 -4.02 21.76 5.68
C ALA A 232 -5.51 21.51 5.40
N ILE A 233 -5.84 20.45 4.65
CA ILE A 233 -7.23 20.09 4.30
C ILE A 233 -7.91 19.31 5.42
N GLU A 234 -7.19 18.40 6.09
CA GLU A 234 -7.73 17.51 7.11
C GLU A 234 -7.04 17.69 8.49
N PRO A 235 -6.93 18.92 9.03
CA PRO A 235 -6.09 19.20 10.20
C PRO A 235 -6.51 18.40 11.43
N ARG A 236 -7.83 18.33 11.71
CA ARG A 236 -8.39 17.58 12.85
C ARG A 236 -8.04 16.08 12.81
N ARG A 237 -7.97 15.51 11.61
CA ARG A 237 -7.70 14.09 11.40
C ARG A 237 -6.19 13.78 11.41
N LEU A 238 -5.36 14.66 10.83
CA LEU A 238 -3.96 14.36 10.52
C LEU A 238 -2.94 15.04 11.44
N TRP A 239 -3.33 16.00 12.29
CA TRP A 239 -2.37 16.72 13.14
C TRP A 239 -1.56 15.79 14.05
N ARG A 240 -2.19 14.83 14.74
CA ARG A 240 -1.46 13.88 15.61
C ARG A 240 -0.45 13.08 14.81
N ARG A 241 -0.88 12.60 13.63
CA ARG A 241 -0.06 11.78 12.73
C ARG A 241 1.20 12.52 12.27
N TYR A 242 1.10 13.80 11.97
CA TYR A 242 2.24 14.55 11.42
C TYR A 242 3.02 15.35 12.46
N VAL A 243 2.36 16.06 13.37
CA VAL A 243 3.02 16.93 14.35
C VAL A 243 3.67 16.12 15.46
N VAL A 244 3.03 15.04 15.92
CA VAL A 244 3.58 14.15 16.97
C VAL A 244 4.25 12.93 16.34
N GLY A 245 3.60 12.33 15.34
CA GLY A 245 4.09 11.12 14.72
C GLY A 245 5.39 11.28 13.93
N ASN A 246 5.60 12.38 13.18
CA ASN A 246 6.83 12.54 12.41
C ASN A 246 8.08 12.69 13.31
N PRO A 247 8.08 13.51 14.38
CA PRO A 247 9.19 13.52 15.33
C PRO A 247 9.47 12.16 15.97
N ALA A 248 8.41 11.43 16.37
CA ALA A 248 8.56 10.11 16.96
C ALA A 248 9.16 9.09 15.96
N PHE A 249 8.78 9.18 14.69
CA PHE A 249 9.37 8.40 13.61
C PHE A 249 10.86 8.71 13.42
N LEU A 250 11.22 10.00 13.33
CA LEU A 250 12.61 10.42 13.17
C LEU A 250 13.49 9.96 14.34
N LEU A 251 12.98 10.03 15.57
CA LEU A 251 13.68 9.51 16.74
C LEU A 251 13.92 8.00 16.65
N ARG A 252 12.91 7.22 16.24
CA ARG A 252 13.06 5.77 16.05
C ARG A 252 14.10 5.44 14.98
N VAL A 253 14.10 6.16 13.86
CA VAL A 253 15.13 6.02 12.81
C VAL A 253 16.52 6.33 13.34
N ALA A 254 16.67 7.40 14.13
CA ALA A 254 17.95 7.77 14.74
C ALA A 254 18.44 6.67 15.69
N LEU A 255 17.59 6.14 16.56
CA LEU A 255 17.92 5.06 17.48
C LEU A 255 18.36 3.79 16.74
N LEU A 256 17.66 3.41 15.66
CA LEU A 256 18.05 2.28 14.81
C LEU A 256 19.41 2.49 14.15
N ARG A 257 19.70 3.70 13.65
CA ARG A 257 21.01 4.03 13.08
C ARG A 257 22.12 3.88 14.11
N PHE A 258 21.93 4.39 15.33
CA PHE A 258 22.91 4.27 16.41
C PHE A 258 23.13 2.80 16.83
N GLY A 259 22.06 2.00 16.90
CA GLY A 259 22.14 0.57 17.20
C GLY A 259 22.96 -0.20 16.15
N ARG A 260 22.70 0.05 14.85
CA ARG A 260 23.45 -0.57 13.74
C ARG A 260 24.93 -0.19 13.75
N ALA A 261 25.24 1.09 13.95
CA ALA A 261 26.63 1.57 14.00
C ALA A 261 27.43 0.91 15.15
N ARG A 262 26.77 0.57 16.26
CA ARG A 262 27.39 -0.15 17.38
C ARG A 262 27.61 -1.64 17.08
N ALA A 263 26.73 -2.27 16.33
CA ALA A 263 26.87 -3.69 15.94
C ALA A 263 27.94 -3.94 14.87
N MET A 264 28.36 -2.90 14.12
CA MET A 264 29.41 -2.97 13.10
C MET A 264 30.83 -2.63 13.63
N ARG A 265 30.96 -2.27 14.92
CA ARG A 265 32.24 -2.06 15.61
C ARG A 265 32.56 -3.27 16.46
#